data_AF-A0A2V8QKK9-F1
#
_entry.id   AF-A0A2V8QKK9-F1
#
_cell.length_a   1.000
_cell.length_b   1.000
_cell.length_c   1.000
_cell.angle_alpha   90.00
_cell.angle_beta   90.00
_cell.angle_gamma   90.00
#
_symmetry.space_group_name_H-M   'P 1'
#
loop_
_entity.id
_entity.type
_entity.pdbx_description
1 polymer ?
#
loop_
_entity_poly.entity_id
_entity_poly.type
_entity_poly.pdbx_seq_one_letter_code
_entity_poly.pdbx_strand_id
1 'polypeptide(L)'
;METRDVSFGVMRTRAGRFELQVNPQKNPYRGQVAVLIDSTTQSAGEIFAGGLGESGRAVVVGERSAGATLPSAAKELPTGAILQYAFADFVTANGNLLEGRGVNPNVPVKLSRRSLLAGRDPQLEAALNTIETRRDRVATPPTPPGVVTVETGGVAPKDEGGATKGDADGATAKSGADGARPTDGAGVKASGEGIDPRVRPVLEKFAQAVGGRAAFEKLSMRVSKGTFEGTSAGLRLSGTVEIIEKAPDKSVTFINVPGAGVMRRGFTGEYGYQQIPLMGFRRIEGAELAELKLTSDFKWMVNLERLYPKMSLKGEEKNVGDDLYVVEATPTTGLPATLYFDAKSGLLVRRDRTYFEDYREVD
;
A
#
# COMPACT_ATOMS: atom_id res chain seq x y z
N MET A 1 -38.37 2.49 20.68
CA MET A 1 -36.91 2.29 20.60
C MET A 1 -36.74 0.97 19.88
N GLU A 2 -36.00 0.90 18.78
CA GLU A 2 -35.84 -0.36 18.05
C GLU A 2 -35.18 -1.39 19.00
N THR A 3 -35.90 -2.45 19.36
CA THR A 3 -35.49 -3.47 20.34
C THR A 3 -34.89 -4.71 19.68
N ARG A 4 -34.49 -4.61 18.41
CA ARG A 4 -33.87 -5.72 17.69
C ARG A 4 -32.43 -5.90 18.16
N ASP A 5 -32.04 -7.14 18.39
CA ASP A 5 -30.64 -7.49 18.59
C ASP A 5 -29.87 -7.14 17.31
N VAL A 6 -28.80 -6.36 17.45
CA VAL A 6 -27.94 -5.97 16.35
C VAL A 6 -26.59 -6.64 16.56
N SER A 7 -26.17 -7.43 15.59
CA SER A 7 -24.84 -8.04 15.55
C SER A 7 -24.00 -7.32 14.51
N PHE A 8 -22.72 -7.11 14.79
CA PHE A 8 -21.76 -6.68 13.77
C PHE A 8 -21.14 -7.85 13.01
N GLY A 9 -21.39 -9.07 13.46
CA GLY A 9 -20.91 -10.27 12.80
C GLY A 9 -20.42 -11.31 13.78
N VAL A 10 -19.68 -12.25 13.23
CA VAL A 10 -19.31 -13.48 13.89
C VAL A 10 -17.83 -13.74 13.71
N MET A 11 -17.14 -13.91 14.83
CA MET A 11 -15.80 -14.42 14.88
C MET A 11 -15.83 -15.95 15.05
N ARG A 12 -15.10 -16.67 14.19
CA ARG A 12 -14.97 -18.14 14.27
C ARG A 12 -13.54 -18.48 14.65
N THR A 13 -13.40 -19.13 15.80
CA THR A 13 -12.12 -19.66 16.28
C THR A 13 -12.16 -21.18 16.21
N ARG A 14 -11.01 -21.84 16.44
CA ARG A 14 -10.97 -23.30 16.65
C ARG A 14 -11.77 -23.77 17.86
N ALA A 15 -11.94 -22.93 18.88
CA ALA A 15 -12.63 -23.25 20.12
C ALA A 15 -14.15 -23.00 20.06
N GLY A 16 -14.63 -22.32 19.01
CA GLY A 16 -16.04 -22.01 18.85
C GLY A 16 -16.32 -20.69 18.14
N ARG A 17 -17.60 -20.34 18.14
CA ARG A 17 -18.18 -19.17 17.46
C ARG A 17 -18.51 -18.10 18.50
N PHE A 18 -18.05 -16.87 18.25
CA PHE A 18 -18.33 -15.70 19.08
C PHE A 18 -19.07 -14.66 18.25
N GLU A 19 -20.21 -14.21 18.75
CA GLU A 19 -20.99 -13.18 18.08
C GLU A 19 -20.67 -11.80 18.65
N LEU A 20 -20.44 -10.83 17.76
CA LEU A 20 -20.16 -9.45 18.13
C LEU A 20 -21.49 -8.70 18.29
N GLN A 21 -22.17 -8.99 19.39
CA GLN A 21 -23.43 -8.35 19.76
C GLN A 21 -23.22 -6.88 20.14
N VAL A 22 -24.08 -6.01 19.61
CA VAL A 22 -24.08 -4.58 19.90
C VAL A 22 -25.01 -4.32 21.08
N ASN A 23 -24.43 -3.86 22.18
CA ASN A 23 -25.18 -3.52 23.39
C ASN A 23 -25.48 -2.01 23.43
N PRO A 24 -26.75 -1.58 23.32
CA PRO A 24 -27.09 -0.16 23.34
C PRO A 24 -26.70 0.51 24.67
N GLN A 25 -26.07 1.67 24.58
CA GLN A 25 -25.75 2.49 25.75
C GLN A 25 -26.99 3.26 26.25
N LYS A 26 -27.00 3.64 27.54
CA LYS A 26 -28.15 4.32 28.17
C LYS A 26 -28.58 5.61 27.45
N ASN A 27 -27.62 6.37 26.94
CA ASN A 27 -27.84 7.65 26.24
C ASN A 27 -27.17 7.63 24.85
N PRO A 28 -27.70 6.87 23.88
CA PRO A 28 -27.06 6.77 22.58
C PRO A 28 -27.32 8.05 21.78
N TYR A 29 -26.33 8.49 21.00
CA TYR A 29 -26.57 9.55 20.02
C TYR A 29 -27.61 9.06 19.01
N ARG A 30 -28.72 9.81 18.87
CA ARG A 30 -29.86 9.44 18.02
C ARG A 30 -29.85 10.12 16.66
N GLY A 31 -28.97 11.11 16.48
CA GLY A 31 -28.83 11.79 15.20
C GLY A 31 -28.24 10.89 14.12
N GLN A 32 -28.28 11.39 12.89
CA GLN A 32 -27.62 10.75 11.77
C GLN A 32 -26.11 10.72 11.96
N VAL A 33 -25.50 9.63 11.52
CA VAL A 33 -24.07 9.38 11.63
C VAL A 33 -23.54 9.05 10.25
N ALA A 34 -22.44 9.69 9.88
CA ALA A 34 -21.60 9.29 8.77
C ALA A 34 -20.26 8.79 9.33
N VAL A 35 -19.71 7.72 8.74
CA VAL A 35 -18.40 7.17 9.07
C VAL A 35 -17.52 7.33 7.85
N LEU A 36 -16.43 8.08 7.98
CA LEU A 36 -15.41 8.23 6.94
C LEU A 36 -14.46 7.03 6.99
N ILE A 37 -14.17 6.43 5.85
CA ILE A 37 -13.21 5.34 5.71
C ILE A 37 -12.31 5.55 4.50
N ASP A 38 -11.13 4.94 4.54
CA ASP A 38 -10.19 4.87 3.42
C ASP A 38 -9.40 3.56 3.45
N SER A 39 -8.43 3.40 2.54
CA SER A 39 -7.58 2.20 2.45
C SER A 39 -6.70 1.95 3.67
N THR A 40 -6.59 2.91 4.61
CA THR A 40 -5.86 2.76 5.88
C THR A 40 -6.77 2.30 7.03
N THR A 41 -8.08 2.32 6.82
CA THR A 41 -9.05 1.71 7.74
C THR A 41 -8.88 0.19 7.70
N GLN A 42 -8.51 -0.41 8.84
CA GLN A 42 -8.16 -1.82 8.93
C GLN A 42 -8.70 -2.46 10.23
N SER A 43 -8.83 -3.79 10.23
CA SER A 43 -9.16 -4.59 11.43
C SER A 43 -10.45 -4.13 12.12
N ALA A 44 -10.42 -3.83 13.41
CA ALA A 44 -11.59 -3.39 14.18
C ALA A 44 -12.31 -2.16 13.56
N GLY A 45 -11.57 -1.29 12.85
CA GLY A 45 -12.16 -0.18 12.10
C GLY A 45 -13.09 -0.65 10.98
N GLU A 46 -12.75 -1.76 10.31
CA GLU A 46 -13.55 -2.36 9.24
C GLU A 46 -14.80 -3.04 9.81
N ILE A 47 -14.66 -3.77 10.92
CA ILE A 47 -15.80 -4.37 11.63
C ILE A 47 -16.79 -3.30 12.06
N PHE A 48 -16.27 -2.19 12.61
CA PHE A 48 -17.08 -1.07 13.06
C PHE A 48 -17.80 -0.37 11.88
N ALA A 49 -17.07 0.00 10.84
CA ALA A 49 -17.63 0.67 9.67
C ALA A 49 -18.63 -0.23 8.92
N GLY A 50 -18.25 -1.48 8.67
CA GLY A 50 -19.09 -2.48 8.03
C GLY A 50 -20.35 -2.76 8.85
N GLY A 51 -20.22 -2.98 10.16
CA GLY A 51 -21.35 -3.24 11.05
C GLY A 51 -22.33 -2.06 11.15
N LEU A 52 -21.83 -0.83 11.24
CA LEU A 52 -22.68 0.37 11.24
C LEU A 52 -23.36 0.63 9.90
N GLY A 53 -22.66 0.36 8.79
CA GLY A 53 -23.21 0.48 7.44
C GLY A 53 -24.30 -0.56 7.17
N GLU A 54 -24.01 -1.83 7.44
CA GLU A 54 -24.92 -2.96 7.21
C GLU A 54 -26.15 -2.93 8.11
N SER A 55 -26.03 -2.46 9.36
CA SER A 55 -27.17 -2.26 10.26
C SER A 55 -28.06 -1.07 9.84
N GLY A 56 -27.62 -0.27 8.88
CA GLY A 56 -28.27 0.98 8.46
C GLY A 56 -28.13 2.12 9.47
N ARG A 57 -27.34 1.94 10.55
CA ARG A 57 -27.16 2.95 11.59
C ARG A 57 -26.35 4.15 11.11
N ALA A 58 -25.35 3.93 10.27
CA ALA A 58 -24.56 5.00 9.68
C ALA A 58 -24.51 4.88 8.16
N VAL A 59 -24.20 5.99 7.51
CA VAL A 59 -23.71 5.96 6.13
C VAL A 59 -22.19 5.89 6.15
N VAL A 60 -21.61 5.01 5.35
CA VAL A 60 -20.17 4.88 5.19
C VAL A 60 -19.76 5.67 3.94
N VAL A 61 -18.79 6.57 4.07
CA VAL A 61 -18.35 7.50 3.02
C VAL A 61 -16.84 7.40 2.87
N GLY A 62 -16.33 7.48 1.64
CA GLY A 62 -14.88 7.56 1.38
C GLY A 62 -14.39 6.50 0.40
N GLU A 63 -13.31 5.80 0.73
CA GLU A 63 -12.69 4.77 -0.12
C GLU A 63 -12.75 3.38 0.52
N ARG A 64 -12.57 2.34 -0.30
CA ARG A 64 -12.57 0.95 0.16
C ARG A 64 -11.49 0.74 1.22
N SER A 65 -11.84 0.05 2.30
CA SER A 65 -10.91 -0.26 3.41
C SER A 65 -9.90 -1.35 3.06
N ALA A 66 -8.94 -1.59 3.96
CA ALA A 66 -7.75 -2.43 3.70
C ALA A 66 -8.05 -3.91 3.39
N GLY A 67 -9.15 -4.46 3.92
CA GLY A 67 -9.45 -5.88 3.90
C GLY A 67 -8.54 -6.70 4.80
N ALA A 68 -8.16 -6.18 5.97
CA ALA A 68 -7.25 -6.81 6.92
C ALA A 68 -7.98 -7.07 8.25
N THR A 69 -8.93 -8.00 8.22
CA THR A 69 -9.97 -8.17 9.26
C THR A 69 -9.82 -9.48 10.04
N LEU A 70 -8.83 -10.33 9.76
CA LEU A 70 -8.57 -11.52 10.58
C LEU A 70 -7.99 -11.15 11.97
N PRO A 71 -8.65 -11.55 13.08
CA PRO A 71 -8.07 -11.41 14.41
C PRO A 71 -6.74 -12.15 14.52
N SER A 72 -5.74 -11.46 15.06
CA SER A 72 -4.37 -11.97 15.18
C SER A 72 -3.82 -11.82 16.59
N ALA A 73 -2.89 -12.71 16.92
CA ALA A 73 -2.10 -12.65 18.14
C ALA A 73 -0.64 -12.43 17.78
N ALA A 74 0.08 -11.73 18.65
CA ALA A 74 1.52 -11.57 18.57
C ALA A 74 2.17 -12.43 19.66
N LYS A 75 3.22 -13.17 19.29
CA LYS A 75 4.02 -13.98 20.21
C LYS A 75 5.50 -13.64 20.04
N GLU A 76 6.15 -13.29 21.14
CA GLU A 76 7.59 -13.14 21.17
C GLU A 76 8.28 -14.51 21.11
N LEU A 77 9.29 -14.62 20.26
CA LEU A 77 10.09 -15.82 20.07
C LEU A 77 11.37 -15.74 20.92
N PRO A 78 12.00 -16.90 21.26
CA PRO A 78 13.25 -16.92 22.02
C PRO A 78 14.41 -16.13 21.38
N THR A 79 14.31 -15.83 20.08
CA THR A 79 15.27 -15.01 19.32
C THR A 79 15.08 -13.50 19.50
N GLY A 80 14.01 -13.06 20.19
CA GLY A 80 13.58 -11.66 20.28
C GLY A 80 12.73 -11.18 19.10
N ALA A 81 12.45 -12.05 18.11
CA ALA A 81 11.52 -11.73 17.02
C ALA A 81 10.05 -11.81 17.48
N ILE A 82 9.16 -11.04 16.86
CA ILE A 82 7.70 -11.10 17.09
C ILE A 82 7.06 -11.85 15.93
N LEU A 83 6.39 -12.97 16.23
CA LEU A 83 5.53 -13.68 15.28
C LEU A 83 4.09 -13.20 15.45
N GLN A 84 3.53 -12.57 14.42
CA GLN A 84 2.10 -12.28 14.34
C GLN A 84 1.40 -13.33 13.48
N TYR A 85 0.30 -13.90 13.98
CA TYR A 85 -0.46 -14.92 13.26
C TYR A 85 -1.97 -14.76 13.51
N ALA A 86 -2.76 -15.02 12.47
CA ALA A 86 -4.22 -15.05 12.58
C ALA A 86 -4.67 -16.30 13.35
N PHE A 87 -5.69 -16.17 14.18
CA PHE A 87 -6.25 -17.29 14.95
C PHE A 87 -7.77 -17.47 14.78
N ALA A 88 -8.43 -16.56 14.06
CA ALA A 88 -9.87 -16.59 13.84
C ALA A 88 -10.24 -16.01 12.48
N ASP A 89 -11.42 -16.39 12.00
CA ASP A 89 -12.10 -15.76 10.87
C ASP A 89 -13.15 -14.77 11.34
N PHE A 90 -13.50 -13.81 10.50
CA PHE A 90 -14.61 -12.89 10.72
C PHE A 90 -15.51 -12.81 9.48
N VAL A 91 -16.82 -12.88 9.72
CA VAL A 91 -17.86 -12.57 8.72
C VAL A 91 -18.85 -11.58 9.32
N THR A 92 -19.33 -10.63 8.52
CA THR A 92 -20.33 -9.65 8.98
C THR A 92 -21.68 -10.31 9.28
N ALA A 93 -22.61 -9.56 9.86
CA ALA A 93 -23.96 -10.06 10.15
C ALA A 93 -24.73 -10.46 8.89
N ASN A 94 -24.47 -9.80 7.75
CA ASN A 94 -25.02 -10.19 6.45
C ASN A 94 -24.28 -11.36 5.78
N GLY A 95 -23.27 -11.93 6.44
CA GLY A 95 -22.49 -13.06 5.93
C GLY A 95 -21.36 -12.66 4.98
N ASN A 96 -21.01 -11.37 4.89
CA ASN A 96 -19.94 -10.89 4.02
C ASN A 96 -18.56 -11.16 4.63
N LEU A 97 -17.62 -11.59 3.79
CA LEU A 97 -16.20 -11.67 4.15
C LEU A 97 -15.55 -10.31 3.92
N LEU A 98 -14.93 -9.73 4.96
CA LEU A 98 -14.16 -8.50 4.83
C LEU A 98 -12.69 -8.75 4.53
N GLU A 99 -12.12 -9.88 4.97
CA GLU A 99 -10.73 -10.22 4.68
C GLU A 99 -10.47 -10.28 3.17
N GLY A 100 -9.41 -9.59 2.72
CA GLY A 100 -9.02 -9.41 1.32
C GLY A 100 -9.96 -8.54 0.49
N ARG A 101 -11.12 -8.16 1.02
CA ARG A 101 -12.16 -7.41 0.27
C ARG A 101 -12.32 -5.98 0.76
N GLY A 102 -12.29 -5.77 2.07
CA GLY A 102 -12.58 -4.51 2.73
C GLY A 102 -14.08 -4.19 2.75
N VAL A 103 -14.40 -3.10 3.44
CA VAL A 103 -15.70 -2.44 3.44
C VAL A 103 -15.77 -1.52 2.22
N ASN A 104 -16.78 -1.72 1.38
CA ASN A 104 -17.10 -0.76 0.32
C ASN A 104 -18.00 0.35 0.91
N PRO A 105 -17.65 1.63 0.73
CA PRO A 105 -18.44 2.74 1.24
C PRO A 105 -19.79 2.83 0.50
N ASN A 106 -20.83 3.28 1.21
CA ASN A 106 -22.13 3.58 0.60
C ASN A 106 -22.04 4.78 -0.36
N VAL A 107 -21.18 5.74 -0.04
CA VAL A 107 -20.91 6.94 -0.84
C VAL A 107 -19.40 6.95 -1.17
N PRO A 108 -18.99 6.37 -2.32
CA PRO A 108 -17.59 6.33 -2.71
C PRO A 108 -17.11 7.72 -3.13
N VAL A 109 -16.10 8.24 -2.43
CA VAL A 109 -15.46 9.54 -2.70
C VAL A 109 -13.98 9.43 -2.37
N LYS A 110 -13.12 9.71 -3.34
CA LYS A 110 -11.67 9.74 -3.12
C LYS A 110 -11.25 11.05 -2.49
N LEU A 111 -10.23 11.01 -1.64
CA LEU A 111 -9.49 12.23 -1.33
C LEU A 111 -8.75 12.69 -2.60
N SER A 112 -8.64 14.00 -2.76
CA SER A 112 -7.81 14.60 -3.79
C SER A 112 -6.81 15.51 -3.12
N ARG A 113 -5.53 15.29 -3.40
CA ARG A 113 -4.45 16.18 -2.97
C ARG A 113 -4.74 17.63 -3.33
N ARG A 114 -5.25 17.89 -4.53
CA ARG A 114 -5.63 19.23 -4.99
C ARG A 114 -6.71 19.85 -4.09
N SER A 115 -7.77 19.10 -3.78
CA SER A 115 -8.81 19.59 -2.87
C SER A 115 -8.25 19.89 -1.48
N LEU A 116 -7.43 18.99 -0.94
CA LEU A 116 -6.83 19.17 0.39
C LEU A 116 -5.90 20.40 0.44
N LEU A 117 -5.09 20.63 -0.60
CA LEU A 117 -4.26 21.83 -0.73
C LEU A 117 -5.07 23.12 -0.86
N ALA A 118 -6.26 23.04 -1.45
CA ALA A 118 -7.23 24.14 -1.49
C ALA A 118 -8.06 24.27 -0.18
N GLY A 119 -7.72 23.51 0.86
CA GLY A 119 -8.42 23.54 2.15
C GLY A 119 -9.78 22.84 2.15
N ARG A 120 -10.06 22.00 1.15
CA ARG A 120 -11.31 21.23 1.02
C ARG A 120 -11.09 19.75 1.26
N ASP A 121 -11.98 19.14 2.02
CA ASP A 121 -12.02 17.69 2.22
C ASP A 121 -13.28 17.13 1.53
N PRO A 122 -13.12 16.52 0.34
CA PRO A 122 -14.26 16.03 -0.44
C PRO A 122 -15.03 14.90 0.27
N GLN A 123 -14.37 14.10 1.11
CA GLN A 123 -15.05 13.04 1.86
C GLN A 123 -15.89 13.64 2.99
N LEU A 124 -15.36 14.63 3.71
CA LEU A 124 -16.10 15.36 4.74
C LEU A 124 -17.30 16.10 4.15
N GLU A 125 -17.11 16.81 3.03
CA GLU A 125 -18.19 17.50 2.31
C GLU A 125 -19.30 16.53 1.90
N ALA A 126 -18.93 15.37 1.34
CA ALA A 126 -19.89 14.33 0.97
C ALA A 126 -20.65 13.76 2.17
N ALA A 127 -19.97 13.57 3.31
CA ALA A 127 -20.61 13.11 4.54
C ALA A 127 -21.62 14.13 5.08
N LEU A 128 -21.29 15.42 5.10
CA LEU A 128 -22.19 16.49 5.51
C LEU A 128 -23.42 16.56 4.61
N ASN A 129 -23.22 16.58 3.29
CA ASN A 129 -24.31 16.56 2.30
C ASN A 129 -25.22 15.34 2.48
N THR A 130 -24.65 14.18 2.78
CA THR A 130 -25.43 12.94 2.98
C THR A 130 -26.27 12.98 4.25
N ILE A 131 -25.73 13.58 5.33
CA ILE A 131 -26.47 13.81 6.56
C ILE A 131 -27.63 14.77 6.27
N GLU A 132 -27.37 15.93 5.66
CA GLU A 132 -28.38 16.94 5.36
C GLU A 132 -29.51 16.40 4.46
N THR A 133 -29.18 15.77 3.33
CA THR A 133 -30.18 15.20 2.42
C THR A 133 -31.01 14.07 3.05
N ARG A 134 -30.44 13.29 3.98
CA ARG A 134 -31.21 12.29 4.73
C ARG A 134 -32.15 12.94 5.73
N ARG A 135 -31.87 14.13 6.27
CA ARG A 135 -32.81 14.83 7.18
C ARG A 135 -34.12 15.14 6.45
N ASP A 136 -34.02 15.56 5.20
CA ASP A 136 -35.18 15.92 4.38
C ASP A 136 -36.04 14.71 4.00
N ARG A 137 -35.45 13.51 3.91
CA ARG A 137 -36.16 12.26 3.58
C ARG A 137 -36.86 11.57 4.75
N VAL A 138 -36.53 11.91 6.00
CA VAL A 138 -37.17 11.32 7.20
C VAL A 138 -38.61 11.85 7.41
N ALA A 139 -39.11 12.72 6.52
CA ALA A 139 -40.51 13.14 6.49
C ALA A 139 -41.50 12.01 6.07
N THR A 140 -41.01 10.86 5.55
CA THR A 140 -41.85 9.68 5.27
C THR A 140 -41.15 8.38 5.67
N PRO A 141 -41.75 7.51 6.52
CA PRO A 141 -41.11 6.27 6.96
C PRO A 141 -41.05 5.23 5.83
N PRO A 142 -39.91 4.55 5.61
CA PRO A 142 -39.83 3.42 4.69
C PRO A 142 -40.44 2.13 5.29
N THR A 143 -41.18 1.39 4.46
CA THR A 143 -41.77 0.08 4.79
C THR A 143 -40.69 -1.00 4.87
N PRO A 144 -40.65 -1.84 5.93
CA PRO A 144 -39.65 -2.91 6.05
C PRO A 144 -39.82 -4.01 4.97
N PRO A 145 -38.73 -4.51 4.36
CA PRO A 145 -38.76 -5.70 3.49
C PRO A 145 -38.96 -7.00 4.29
N GLY A 146 -39.70 -7.95 3.69
CA GLY A 146 -40.07 -9.24 4.29
C GLY A 146 -38.91 -10.23 4.43
N VAL A 147 -39.00 -11.07 5.47
CA VAL A 147 -38.04 -12.12 5.83
C VAL A 147 -38.15 -13.30 4.87
N VAL A 148 -37.02 -13.75 4.31
CA VAL A 148 -36.89 -15.08 3.68
C VAL A 148 -36.07 -15.96 4.62
N THR A 149 -36.70 -16.98 5.19
CA THR A 149 -36.03 -18.04 5.95
C THR A 149 -35.35 -19.01 4.99
N VAL A 150 -34.04 -19.23 5.16
CA VAL A 150 -33.30 -20.30 4.49
C VAL A 150 -33.02 -21.40 5.51
N GLU A 151 -33.60 -22.57 5.28
CA GLU A 151 -33.35 -23.80 6.03
C GLU A 151 -31.95 -24.34 5.71
N THR A 152 -31.14 -24.62 6.73
CA THR A 152 -29.87 -25.33 6.58
C THR A 152 -30.08 -26.82 6.84
N GLY A 153 -30.15 -27.61 5.76
CA GLY A 153 -30.05 -29.06 5.81
C GLY A 153 -28.60 -29.51 6.00
N GLY A 154 -28.36 -30.35 7.01
CA GLY A 154 -27.05 -30.92 7.31
C GLY A 154 -26.69 -32.11 6.42
N VAL A 155 -25.39 -32.29 6.15
CA VAL A 155 -24.80 -33.55 5.69
C VAL A 155 -23.51 -33.79 6.44
N ALA A 156 -23.42 -34.98 7.05
CA ALA A 156 -22.27 -35.50 7.80
C ALA A 156 -21.18 -36.06 6.85
N PRO A 157 -19.93 -36.25 7.33
CA PRO A 157 -18.75 -36.44 6.49
C PRO A 157 -18.56 -37.89 6.03
N LYS A 158 -17.87 -38.07 4.89
CA LYS A 158 -17.28 -39.33 4.48
C LYS A 158 -15.76 -39.27 4.58
N ASP A 159 -15.23 -40.23 5.33
CA ASP A 159 -13.84 -40.67 5.27
C ASP A 159 -13.49 -41.15 3.87
N GLU A 160 -12.26 -40.86 3.43
CA GLU A 160 -11.47 -41.79 2.63
C GLU A 160 -9.99 -41.46 2.80
N GLY A 161 -9.26 -42.43 3.37
CA GLY A 161 -7.84 -42.38 3.58
C GLY A 161 -7.04 -42.60 2.30
N GLY A 162 -5.83 -42.07 2.29
CA GLY A 162 -4.86 -42.28 1.22
C GLY A 162 -3.49 -41.77 1.66
N ALA A 163 -2.78 -42.57 2.44
CA ALA A 163 -1.38 -42.33 2.76
C ALA A 163 -0.50 -42.57 1.52
N THR A 164 0.37 -41.62 1.19
CA THR A 164 1.63 -41.91 0.52
C THR A 164 2.77 -41.13 1.18
N LYS A 165 3.85 -41.85 1.39
CA LYS A 165 5.10 -41.51 2.08
C LYS A 165 6.12 -41.12 1.00
N GLY A 166 7.00 -40.16 1.27
CA GLY A 166 8.05 -39.80 0.31
C GLY A 166 8.97 -38.69 0.81
N ASP A 167 9.78 -39.05 1.79
CA ASP A 167 11.16 -38.65 2.07
C ASP A 167 11.66 -37.24 1.67
N ALA A 168 12.06 -36.53 2.73
CA ALA A 168 13.00 -35.43 2.71
C ALA A 168 14.42 -35.97 2.57
N ASP A 169 15.24 -35.31 1.75
CA ASP A 169 16.67 -35.23 1.98
C ASP A 169 17.16 -33.81 1.68
N GLY A 170 17.75 -33.21 2.71
CA GLY A 170 18.35 -31.89 2.65
C GLY A 170 19.80 -32.00 2.17
N ALA A 171 20.19 -31.05 1.32
CA ALA A 171 21.58 -30.77 1.03
C ALA A 171 21.89 -29.33 1.48
N THR A 172 22.83 -29.24 2.41
CA THR A 172 23.46 -28.01 2.88
C THR A 172 24.56 -27.58 1.91
N ALA A 173 24.73 -26.28 1.70
CA ALA A 173 26.01 -25.74 1.24
C ALA A 173 26.22 -24.29 1.74
N LYS A 174 27.37 -24.12 2.37
CA LYS A 174 27.89 -22.91 3.02
C LYS A 174 28.56 -21.95 2.04
N SER A 175 28.62 -20.70 2.51
CA SER A 175 29.57 -19.61 2.27
C SER A 175 30.85 -19.89 1.47
N GLY A 176 31.17 -18.95 0.57
CA GLY A 176 32.52 -18.68 0.08
C GLY A 176 32.56 -17.27 -0.51
N ALA A 177 33.27 -16.36 0.17
CA ALA A 177 33.65 -15.06 -0.37
C ALA A 177 34.89 -15.26 -1.25
N ASP A 178 35.00 -14.50 -2.35
CA ASP A 178 36.28 -13.94 -2.78
C ASP A 178 36.08 -12.84 -3.83
N GLY A 179 36.85 -11.77 -3.65
CA GLY A 179 36.81 -10.59 -4.49
C GLY A 179 37.62 -10.75 -5.77
N ALA A 180 37.10 -10.15 -6.85
CA ALA A 180 37.92 -9.69 -7.96
C ALA A 180 37.25 -8.47 -8.61
N ARG A 181 38.04 -7.41 -8.70
CA ARG A 181 37.77 -6.18 -9.46
C ARG A 181 37.88 -6.47 -10.97
N PRO A 182 37.13 -5.76 -11.82
CA PRO A 182 37.75 -5.25 -13.03
C PRO A 182 37.56 -3.74 -13.20
N THR A 183 38.51 -3.18 -13.91
CA THR A 183 38.75 -1.78 -14.19
C THR A 183 37.92 -1.28 -15.39
N ASP A 184 37.96 0.04 -15.51
CA ASP A 184 37.81 0.86 -16.72
C ASP A 184 36.43 1.13 -17.29
N GLY A 185 36.24 2.42 -17.56
CA GLY A 185 35.01 3.00 -18.08
C GLY A 185 34.70 2.50 -19.47
N ALA A 186 33.47 2.04 -19.62
CA ALA A 186 32.81 1.88 -20.91
C ALA A 186 31.35 2.28 -20.71
N GLY A 187 30.85 3.17 -21.56
CA GLY A 187 29.44 3.52 -21.60
C GLY A 187 28.60 2.25 -21.72
N VAL A 188 27.71 2.02 -20.76
CA VAL A 188 26.88 0.82 -20.72
C VAL A 188 25.80 0.96 -21.78
N LYS A 189 25.98 0.24 -22.89
CA LYS A 189 24.94 -0.06 -23.87
C LYS A 189 23.82 -0.86 -23.20
N ALA A 190 22.58 -0.53 -23.57
CA ALA A 190 21.37 -1.21 -23.14
C ALA A 190 21.38 -2.69 -23.56
N SER A 191 21.02 -3.59 -22.65
CA SER A 191 20.75 -5.00 -22.94
C SER A 191 19.43 -5.42 -22.30
N GLY A 192 18.31 -5.06 -22.94
CA GLY A 192 16.96 -5.49 -22.58
C GLY A 192 16.64 -6.94 -22.98
N GLU A 193 17.64 -7.82 -23.02
CA GLU A 193 17.50 -9.24 -23.39
C GLU A 193 16.72 -10.04 -22.33
N GLY A 194 16.69 -9.58 -21.08
CA GLY A 194 15.97 -10.22 -19.98
C GLY A 194 14.54 -9.71 -19.76
N ILE A 195 14.02 -8.86 -20.64
CA ILE A 195 12.68 -8.26 -20.51
C ILE A 195 11.68 -9.07 -21.32
N ASP A 196 10.70 -9.66 -20.63
CA ASP A 196 9.54 -10.30 -21.25
C ASP A 196 8.91 -9.36 -22.30
N PRO A 197 8.72 -9.79 -23.56
CA PRO A 197 8.14 -8.95 -24.61
C PRO A 197 6.78 -8.33 -24.25
N ARG A 198 6.02 -8.98 -23.36
CA ARG A 198 4.71 -8.48 -22.87
C ARG A 198 4.83 -7.29 -21.92
N VAL A 199 6.00 -7.08 -21.30
CA VAL A 199 6.26 -5.96 -20.39
C VAL A 199 6.52 -4.67 -21.16
N ARG A 200 7.15 -4.74 -22.35
CA ARG A 200 7.51 -3.53 -23.12
C ARG A 200 6.31 -2.62 -23.44
N PRO A 201 5.15 -3.13 -23.90
CA PRO A 201 3.97 -2.30 -24.09
C PRO A 201 3.48 -1.61 -22.79
N VAL A 202 3.61 -2.27 -21.65
CA VAL A 202 3.24 -1.70 -20.33
C VAL A 202 4.15 -0.52 -19.99
N LEU A 203 5.47 -0.70 -20.15
CA LEU A 203 6.45 0.36 -19.91
C LEU A 203 6.30 1.53 -20.89
N GLU A 204 5.98 1.26 -22.15
CA GLU A 204 5.73 2.29 -23.15
C GLU A 204 4.50 3.12 -22.80
N LYS A 205 3.40 2.45 -22.43
CA LYS A 205 2.18 3.13 -21.98
C LYS A 205 2.44 3.98 -20.73
N PHE A 206 3.21 3.46 -19.78
CA PHE A 206 3.65 4.21 -18.61
C PHE A 206 4.47 5.45 -18.96
N ALA A 207 5.51 5.28 -19.80
CA ALA A 207 6.36 6.37 -20.25
C ALA A 207 5.54 7.48 -20.93
N GLN A 208 4.54 7.12 -21.73
CA GLN A 208 3.61 8.08 -22.34
C GLN A 208 2.71 8.76 -21.30
N ALA A 209 2.14 8.01 -20.36
CA ALA A 209 1.26 8.52 -19.32
C ALA A 209 1.93 9.57 -18.41
N VAL A 210 3.25 9.46 -18.20
CA VAL A 210 4.03 10.41 -17.39
C VAL A 210 4.60 11.60 -18.19
N GLY A 211 4.28 11.71 -19.48
CA GLY A 211 4.69 12.85 -20.33
C GLY A 211 5.70 12.53 -21.43
N GLY A 212 6.13 11.27 -21.57
CA GLY A 212 6.94 10.78 -22.69
C GLY A 212 8.45 10.98 -22.52
N ARG A 213 9.24 10.09 -23.15
CA ARG A 213 10.71 10.11 -23.08
C ARG A 213 11.32 11.43 -23.57
N ALA A 214 10.78 12.01 -24.63
CA ALA A 214 11.26 13.27 -25.20
C ALA A 214 11.12 14.46 -24.23
N ALA A 215 10.11 14.47 -23.34
CA ALA A 215 10.00 15.50 -22.32
C ALA A 215 11.07 15.33 -21.24
N PHE A 216 11.30 14.10 -20.78
CA PHE A 216 12.34 13.78 -19.81
C PHE A 216 13.76 13.97 -20.35
N GLU A 217 14.00 13.76 -21.64
CA GLU A 217 15.30 14.02 -22.28
C GLU A 217 15.74 15.47 -22.12
N LYS A 218 14.81 16.43 -22.20
CA LYS A 218 15.07 17.87 -22.04
C LYS A 218 15.52 18.25 -20.63
N LEU A 219 15.24 17.42 -19.63
CA LEU A 219 15.63 17.68 -18.24
C LEU A 219 17.10 17.30 -18.03
N SER A 220 17.96 18.26 -17.69
CA SER A 220 19.36 17.98 -17.36
C SER A 220 19.62 17.94 -15.85
N MET A 221 18.79 18.64 -15.08
CA MET A 221 18.92 18.84 -13.65
C MET A 221 17.55 19.02 -13.02
N ARG A 222 17.39 18.61 -11.77
CA ARG A 222 16.21 18.85 -10.93
C ARG A 222 16.66 19.34 -9.56
N VAL A 223 16.01 20.38 -9.06
CA VAL A 223 16.15 20.83 -7.67
C VAL A 223 14.78 20.75 -7.01
N SER A 224 14.67 19.92 -5.98
CA SER A 224 13.46 19.74 -5.20
C SER A 224 13.68 20.26 -3.79
N LYS A 225 12.78 21.12 -3.31
CA LYS A 225 12.82 21.69 -1.96
C LYS A 225 11.55 21.34 -1.22
N GLY A 226 11.65 21.08 0.07
CA GLY A 226 10.49 20.80 0.90
C GLY A 226 10.79 20.85 2.38
N THR A 227 9.75 20.57 3.16
CA THR A 227 9.81 20.36 4.60
C THR A 227 9.41 18.93 4.91
N PHE A 228 9.84 18.42 6.06
CA PHE A 228 9.38 17.14 6.57
C PHE A 228 9.10 17.24 8.06
N GLU A 229 8.19 16.39 8.53
CA GLU A 229 7.89 16.16 9.94
C GLU A 229 7.75 14.65 10.17
N GLY A 230 8.24 14.16 11.30
CA GLY A 230 8.16 12.74 11.64
C GLY A 230 8.70 12.43 13.01
N THR A 231 8.75 11.14 13.34
CA THR A 231 9.32 10.65 14.60
C THR A 231 10.43 9.66 14.30
N SER A 232 11.61 9.86 14.88
CA SER A 232 12.73 8.91 14.80
C SER A 232 13.33 8.70 16.19
N ALA A 233 13.55 7.45 16.57
CA ALA A 233 14.03 7.07 17.91
C ALA A 233 13.22 7.73 19.07
N GLY A 234 11.91 7.93 18.87
CA GLY A 234 11.01 8.55 19.86
C GLY A 234 11.06 10.09 19.89
N LEU A 235 11.91 10.74 19.10
CA LEU A 235 11.98 12.20 18.98
C LEU A 235 11.18 12.68 17.78
N ARG A 236 10.34 13.69 17.98
CA ARG A 236 9.75 14.46 16.87
C ARG A 236 10.86 15.24 16.17
N LEU A 237 10.99 15.02 14.87
CA LEU A 237 11.94 15.71 14.01
C LEU A 237 11.16 16.45 12.94
N SER A 238 11.51 17.72 12.75
CA SER A 238 11.09 18.50 11.60
C SER A 238 12.29 19.22 11.00
N GLY A 239 12.19 19.55 9.72
CA GLY A 239 13.31 20.18 9.03
C GLY A 239 13.01 20.50 7.58
N THR A 240 14.06 20.92 6.89
CA THR A 240 14.01 21.19 5.45
C THR A 240 14.82 20.15 4.70
N VAL A 241 14.36 19.84 3.48
CA VAL A 241 15.06 18.97 2.56
C VAL A 241 15.30 19.72 1.25
N GLU A 242 16.52 19.60 0.73
CA GLU A 242 16.89 20.03 -0.62
C GLU A 242 17.54 18.86 -1.33
N ILE A 243 16.99 18.49 -2.49
CA ILE A 243 17.49 17.41 -3.33
C ILE A 243 17.94 18.04 -4.64
N ILE A 244 19.18 17.81 -5.02
CA ILE A 244 19.76 18.27 -6.27
C ILE A 244 20.16 17.04 -7.06
N GLU A 245 19.58 16.88 -8.24
CA GLU A 245 19.82 15.75 -9.14
C GLU A 245 20.29 16.25 -10.49
N LYS A 246 21.26 15.57 -11.08
CA LYS A 246 21.80 15.87 -12.41
C LYS A 246 21.94 14.59 -13.20
N ALA A 247 21.46 14.62 -14.45
CA ALA A 247 21.52 13.47 -15.33
C ALA A 247 22.99 13.05 -15.59
N PRO A 248 23.27 11.75 -15.76
CA PRO A 248 22.30 10.64 -15.76
C PRO A 248 21.89 10.14 -14.37
N ASP A 249 22.73 10.33 -13.35
CA ASP A 249 22.58 9.64 -12.07
C ASP A 249 23.29 10.34 -10.89
N LYS A 250 23.61 11.63 -10.98
CA LYS A 250 24.22 12.34 -9.85
C LYS A 250 23.15 12.90 -8.94
N SER A 251 23.29 12.71 -7.64
CA SER A 251 22.32 13.21 -6.67
C SER A 251 23.01 13.67 -5.38
N VAL A 252 22.44 14.70 -4.74
CA VAL A 252 22.76 15.06 -3.36
C VAL A 252 21.49 15.52 -2.66
N THR A 253 21.27 14.98 -1.47
CA THR A 253 20.19 15.35 -0.56
C THR A 253 20.81 16.02 0.66
N PHE A 254 20.35 17.24 0.95
CA PHE A 254 20.61 17.98 2.17
C PHE A 254 19.38 17.88 3.05
N ILE A 255 19.55 17.39 4.28
CA ILE A 255 18.49 17.37 5.30
C ILE A 255 18.96 18.25 6.44
N ASN A 256 18.32 19.40 6.60
CA ASN A 256 18.64 20.33 7.67
C ASN A 256 17.65 20.13 8.82
N VAL A 257 18.18 19.67 9.95
CA VAL A 257 17.43 19.51 11.20
C VAL A 257 17.89 20.60 12.17
N PRO A 258 17.01 21.51 12.61
CA PRO A 258 17.35 22.53 13.60
C PRO A 258 18.00 21.91 14.84
N GLY A 259 19.15 22.44 15.25
CA GLY A 259 19.92 21.95 16.40
C GLY A 259 20.79 20.71 16.14
N ALA A 260 20.47 19.87 15.15
CA ALA A 260 21.29 18.70 14.79
C ALA A 260 22.20 18.95 13.57
N GLY A 261 21.97 20.02 12.80
CA GLY A 261 22.78 20.42 11.66
C GLY A 261 22.34 19.81 10.34
N VAL A 262 23.20 19.90 9.32
CA VAL A 262 22.89 19.48 7.96
C VAL A 262 23.49 18.11 7.66
N MET A 263 22.62 17.11 7.51
CA MET A 263 22.99 15.80 6.98
C MET A 263 23.09 15.89 5.46
N ARG A 264 24.08 15.20 4.89
CA ARG A 264 24.30 15.12 3.44
C ARG A 264 24.37 13.68 3.01
N ARG A 265 23.66 13.32 1.95
CA ARG A 265 23.77 12.01 1.31
C ARG A 265 23.80 12.20 -0.19
N GLY A 266 24.71 11.56 -0.91
CA GLY A 266 24.81 11.77 -2.34
C GLY A 266 25.48 10.64 -3.10
N PHE A 267 25.24 10.63 -4.40
CA PHE A 267 25.87 9.75 -5.37
C PHE A 267 26.55 10.58 -6.46
N THR A 268 27.83 10.30 -6.69
CA THR A 268 28.66 11.09 -7.62
C THR A 268 28.59 10.60 -9.06
N GLY A 269 27.89 9.49 -9.31
CA GLY A 269 27.99 8.67 -10.53
C GLY A 269 29.00 7.51 -10.40
N GLU A 270 29.89 7.57 -9.42
CA GLU A 270 30.91 6.54 -9.18
C GLU A 270 30.78 5.91 -7.80
N TYR A 271 30.65 6.73 -6.75
CA TYR A 271 30.55 6.28 -5.37
C TYR A 271 29.47 7.05 -4.60
N GLY A 272 28.91 6.38 -3.61
CA GLY A 272 27.96 6.98 -2.68
C GLY A 272 28.65 7.45 -1.40
N TYR A 273 28.12 8.51 -0.79
CA TYR A 273 28.61 9.02 0.48
C TYR A 273 27.49 9.52 1.37
N GLN A 274 27.78 9.57 2.68
CA GLN A 274 26.93 10.17 3.68
C GLN A 274 27.77 10.93 4.70
N GLN A 275 27.28 12.10 5.11
CA GLN A 275 27.80 12.88 6.21
C GLN A 275 26.67 13.16 7.18
N ILE A 276 26.86 12.75 8.44
CA ILE A 276 25.96 13.10 9.54
C ILE A 276 26.74 14.01 10.49
N PRO A 277 26.19 15.16 10.90
CA PRO A 277 26.80 15.96 11.97
C PRO A 277 27.12 15.10 13.19
N LEU A 278 28.25 15.35 13.86
CA LEU A 278 28.78 14.58 14.99
C LEU A 278 29.25 13.14 14.68
N MET A 279 28.69 12.43 13.70
CA MET A 279 29.15 11.08 13.31
C MET A 279 30.13 11.08 12.12
N GLY A 280 30.31 12.22 11.46
CA GLY A 280 31.29 12.39 10.39
C GLY A 280 30.85 11.81 9.05
N PHE A 281 31.83 11.52 8.20
CA PHE A 281 31.65 11.06 6.84
C PHE A 281 31.84 9.55 6.73
N ARG A 282 30.99 8.88 5.94
CA ARG A 282 31.17 7.49 5.53
C ARG A 282 30.90 7.30 4.04
N ARG A 283 31.56 6.31 3.45
CA ARG A 283 31.17 5.79 2.12
C ARG A 283 29.93 4.91 2.24
N ILE A 284 29.13 4.93 1.19
CA ILE A 284 27.99 4.03 1.00
C ILE A 284 28.45 2.89 0.09
N GLU A 285 28.26 1.66 0.54
CA GLU A 285 28.76 0.44 -0.11
C GLU A 285 27.68 -0.66 -0.13
N GLY A 286 27.96 -1.76 -0.84
CA GLY A 286 27.07 -2.93 -0.88
C GLY A 286 25.65 -2.64 -1.35
N ALA A 287 24.66 -3.24 -0.68
CA ALA A 287 23.25 -3.10 -1.02
C ALA A 287 22.73 -1.65 -0.92
N GLU A 288 23.28 -0.87 0.02
CA GLU A 288 22.91 0.55 0.17
C GLU A 288 23.36 1.38 -1.04
N LEU A 289 24.55 1.07 -1.60
CA LEU A 289 25.03 1.71 -2.83
C LEU A 289 24.18 1.30 -4.04
N ALA A 290 23.75 0.05 -4.11
CA ALA A 290 22.87 -0.42 -5.18
C ALA A 290 21.53 0.34 -5.20
N GLU A 291 20.89 0.51 -4.03
CA GLU A 291 19.65 1.29 -3.93
C GLU A 291 19.88 2.77 -4.22
N LEU A 292 21.00 3.33 -3.75
CA LEU A 292 21.37 4.72 -4.05
C LEU A 292 21.56 4.95 -5.55
N LYS A 293 22.18 4.02 -6.27
CA LYS A 293 22.32 4.10 -7.74
C LYS A 293 20.96 4.11 -8.44
N LEU A 294 20.06 3.22 -8.03
CA LEU A 294 18.70 3.14 -8.59
C LEU A 294 17.91 4.43 -8.34
N THR A 295 18.00 4.98 -7.13
CA THR A 295 17.24 6.17 -6.72
C THR A 295 17.85 7.50 -7.17
N SER A 296 19.07 7.52 -7.71
CA SER A 296 19.73 8.75 -8.19
C SER A 296 19.40 9.10 -9.65
N ASP A 297 18.78 8.20 -10.41
CA ASP A 297 18.23 8.55 -11.71
C ASP A 297 16.87 9.23 -11.54
N PHE A 298 16.87 10.57 -11.58
CA PHE A 298 15.62 11.33 -11.47
C PHE A 298 14.66 11.11 -12.65
N LYS A 299 15.13 10.52 -13.76
CA LYS A 299 14.35 10.12 -14.95
C LYS A 299 13.95 8.65 -14.90
N TRP A 300 14.03 7.99 -13.73
CA TRP A 300 13.75 6.57 -13.57
C TRP A 300 12.43 6.11 -14.22
N MET A 301 11.39 6.95 -14.22
CA MET A 301 10.07 6.63 -14.79
C MET A 301 10.14 6.26 -16.28
N VAL A 302 11.08 6.83 -17.03
CA VAL A 302 11.27 6.54 -18.46
C VAL A 302 12.47 5.63 -18.74
N ASN A 303 13.27 5.34 -17.71
CA ASN A 303 14.51 4.57 -17.77
C ASN A 303 14.40 3.19 -17.13
N LEU A 304 13.18 2.70 -16.87
CA LEU A 304 12.95 1.42 -16.19
C LEU A 304 13.70 0.24 -16.83
N GLU A 305 13.74 0.15 -18.16
CA GLU A 305 14.48 -0.93 -18.86
C GLU A 305 15.99 -0.89 -18.60
N ARG A 306 16.55 0.31 -18.38
CA ARG A 306 17.96 0.50 -18.05
C ARG A 306 18.24 0.16 -16.58
N LEU A 307 17.32 0.51 -15.69
CA LEU A 307 17.45 0.28 -14.25
C LEU A 307 17.20 -1.19 -13.88
N TYR A 308 16.33 -1.87 -14.64
CA TYR A 308 15.94 -3.26 -14.45
C TYR A 308 16.09 -4.05 -15.75
N PRO A 309 17.28 -4.60 -16.03
CA PRO A 309 17.55 -5.32 -17.28
C PRO A 309 16.80 -6.66 -17.39
N LYS A 310 16.22 -7.15 -16.28
CA LYS A 310 15.37 -8.33 -16.24
C LYS A 310 13.99 -7.96 -15.72
N MET A 311 12.95 -8.26 -16.49
CA MET A 311 11.57 -8.02 -16.08
C MET A 311 10.66 -9.14 -16.58
N SER A 312 9.73 -9.58 -15.73
CA SER A 312 8.75 -10.61 -16.09
C SER A 312 7.34 -10.19 -15.70
N LEU A 313 6.37 -10.39 -16.60
CA LEU A 313 4.96 -10.19 -16.30
C LEU A 313 4.45 -11.38 -15.49
N LYS A 314 4.07 -11.15 -14.24
CA LYS A 314 3.55 -12.19 -13.33
C LYS A 314 2.06 -12.46 -13.51
N GLY A 315 1.33 -11.47 -14.00
CA GLY A 315 -0.10 -11.61 -14.29
C GLY A 315 -0.83 -10.29 -14.14
N GLU A 316 -2.15 -10.40 -14.10
CA GLU A 316 -3.08 -9.31 -13.84
C GLU A 316 -3.67 -9.50 -12.43
N GLU A 317 -3.45 -8.53 -11.54
CA GLU A 317 -4.10 -8.50 -10.24
C GLU A 317 -5.39 -7.70 -10.37
N LYS A 318 -6.53 -8.35 -10.11
CA LYS A 318 -7.81 -7.64 -9.96
C LYS A 318 -7.84 -7.02 -8.57
N ASN A 319 -7.47 -5.76 -8.47
CA ASN A 319 -7.86 -4.97 -7.32
C ASN A 319 -9.30 -4.50 -7.53
N VAL A 320 -10.08 -4.39 -6.45
CA VAL A 320 -11.47 -3.90 -6.54
C VAL A 320 -11.42 -2.46 -7.05
N GLY A 321 -11.63 -2.28 -8.36
CA GLY A 321 -11.62 -0.99 -9.04
C GLY A 321 -10.85 -0.99 -10.35
N ASP A 322 -9.65 -1.60 -10.39
CA ASP A 322 -8.69 -1.44 -11.49
C ASP A 322 -7.95 -2.77 -11.80
N ASP A 323 -7.84 -3.10 -13.09
CA ASP A 323 -7.02 -4.21 -13.57
C ASP A 323 -5.53 -3.79 -13.53
N LEU A 324 -4.68 -4.49 -12.78
CA LEU A 324 -3.26 -4.13 -12.63
C LEU A 324 -2.33 -5.11 -13.33
N TYR A 325 -1.42 -4.63 -14.16
CA TYR A 325 -0.28 -5.41 -14.64
C TYR A 325 0.79 -5.51 -13.56
N VAL A 326 1.12 -6.74 -13.14
CA VAL A 326 2.14 -7.03 -12.13
C VAL A 326 3.45 -7.43 -12.80
N VAL A 327 4.49 -6.62 -12.63
CA VAL A 327 5.81 -6.84 -13.22
C VAL A 327 6.83 -7.05 -12.11
N GLU A 328 7.49 -8.20 -12.10
CA GLU A 328 8.69 -8.39 -11.27
C GLU A 328 9.89 -7.85 -12.04
N ALA A 329 10.62 -6.92 -11.43
CA ALA A 329 11.73 -6.19 -12.04
C ALA A 329 13.01 -6.38 -11.21
N THR A 330 14.06 -6.91 -11.85
CA THR A 330 15.33 -7.23 -11.19
C THR A 330 16.44 -6.31 -11.69
N PRO A 331 17.06 -5.50 -10.82
CA PRO A 331 18.19 -4.66 -11.19
C PRO A 331 19.47 -5.49 -11.36
N THR A 332 20.51 -4.91 -11.97
CA THR A 332 21.83 -5.56 -12.07
C THR A 332 22.43 -5.84 -10.69
N THR A 333 22.20 -4.92 -9.75
CA THR A 333 22.64 -5.01 -8.36
C THR A 333 21.53 -4.49 -7.45
N GLY A 334 21.30 -5.15 -6.33
CA GLY A 334 20.23 -4.78 -5.38
C GLY A 334 19.14 -5.84 -5.33
N LEU A 335 18.03 -5.49 -4.67
CA LEU A 335 16.88 -6.37 -4.54
C LEU A 335 15.92 -6.18 -5.72
N PRO A 336 15.21 -7.24 -6.15
CA PRO A 336 14.12 -7.09 -7.10
C PRO A 336 12.99 -6.24 -6.49
N ALA A 337 12.21 -5.62 -7.36
CA ALA A 337 11.02 -4.86 -7.00
C ALA A 337 9.81 -5.40 -7.76
N THR A 338 8.64 -5.33 -7.14
CA THR A 338 7.36 -5.62 -7.82
C THR A 338 6.68 -4.31 -8.18
N LEU A 339 6.47 -4.10 -9.47
CA LEU A 339 5.84 -2.92 -10.05
C LEU A 339 4.41 -3.24 -10.47
N TYR A 340 3.48 -2.36 -10.11
CA TYR A 340 2.06 -2.51 -10.40
C TYR A 340 1.58 -1.34 -11.24
N PHE A 341 1.19 -1.61 -12.48
CA PHE A 341 0.72 -0.62 -13.43
C PHE A 341 -0.78 -0.75 -13.63
N ASP A 342 -1.51 0.35 -13.51
CA ASP A 342 -2.93 0.40 -13.84
C ASP A 342 -3.13 0.19 -15.35
N ALA A 343 -3.91 -0.83 -15.72
CA ALA A 343 -4.13 -1.20 -17.11
C ALA A 343 -4.88 -0.10 -17.88
N LYS A 344 -5.68 0.74 -17.21
CA LYS A 344 -6.45 1.80 -17.86
C LYS A 344 -5.60 3.04 -18.13
N SER A 345 -5.07 3.67 -17.10
CA SER A 345 -4.28 4.91 -17.17
C SER A 345 -2.85 4.68 -17.63
N GLY A 346 -2.29 3.48 -17.43
CA GLY A 346 -0.88 3.17 -17.65
C GLY A 346 0.04 3.61 -16.52
N LEU A 347 -0.46 4.25 -15.46
CA LEU A 347 0.36 4.74 -14.37
C LEU A 347 0.87 3.61 -13.48
N LEU A 348 2.09 3.76 -12.97
CA LEU A 348 2.59 2.98 -11.85
C LEU A 348 1.86 3.42 -10.58
N VAL A 349 1.03 2.55 -10.02
CA VAL A 349 0.20 2.83 -8.82
C VAL A 349 0.79 2.22 -7.55
N ARG A 350 1.68 1.23 -7.70
CA ARG A 350 2.41 0.64 -6.57
C ARG A 350 3.78 0.13 -6.98
N ARG A 351 4.77 0.30 -6.11
CA ARG A 351 6.08 -0.38 -6.13
C ARG A 351 6.28 -1.02 -4.76
N ASP A 352 6.37 -2.33 -4.71
CA ASP A 352 6.43 -3.10 -3.46
C ASP A 352 5.29 -2.70 -2.50
N ARG A 353 5.62 -2.10 -1.36
CA ARG A 353 4.64 -1.59 -0.38
C ARG A 353 4.42 -0.08 -0.47
N THR A 354 4.98 0.58 -1.48
CA THR A 354 4.84 2.02 -1.73
C THR A 354 3.72 2.24 -2.74
N TYR A 355 2.74 3.04 -2.36
CA TYR A 355 1.59 3.39 -3.20
C TYR A 355 1.80 4.78 -3.81
N PHE A 356 1.39 4.95 -5.06
CA PHE A 356 1.45 6.21 -5.78
C PHE A 356 0.03 6.68 -6.09
N GLU A 357 -0.25 7.94 -5.82
CA GLU A 357 -1.46 8.62 -6.31
C GLU A 357 -1.35 8.93 -7.81
N ASP A 358 -2.43 9.40 -8.43
CA ASP A 358 -2.37 9.95 -9.79
C ASP A 358 -1.60 11.28 -9.79
N TYR A 359 -0.29 11.19 -9.99
CA TYR A 359 0.60 12.34 -10.04
C TYR A 359 0.57 13.08 -11.39
N ARG A 360 -0.42 12.83 -12.27
CA ARG A 360 -0.73 13.74 -13.39
C ARG A 360 -1.60 14.91 -12.94
N GLU A 361 -2.23 14.81 -11.77
CA GLU A 361 -2.83 15.96 -11.09
C GLU A 361 -1.73 16.83 -10.49
N VAL A 362 -0.97 17.52 -11.37
CA VAL A 362 -0.02 18.55 -10.99
C VAL A 362 -0.53 19.86 -11.58
N ASP A 363 -0.73 20.85 -10.70
CA ASP A 363 -1.07 22.23 -11.09
C ASP A 363 0.01 22.87 -11.98
#